data_AF-A0AA36HIZ4-F1
#
_entry.id   AF-A0AA36HIZ4-F1
#
_cell.length_a   1.000
_cell.length_b   1.000
_cell.length_c   1.000
_cell.angle_alpha   90.00
_cell.angle_beta   90.00
_cell.angle_gamma   90.00
#
_symmetry.space_group_name_H-M   'P 1'
#
loop_
_entity.id
_entity.type
_entity.pdbx_description
1 polymer ?
#
loop_
_entity_poly.entity_id
_entity_poly.type
_entity_poly.pdbx_seq_one_letter_code
_entity_poly.pdbx_strand_id
1 'polypeptide(L)'
;MPTNTILDIASGSSDFEILTAALGAFPDLANAAGDKNASLTVFAPTDQAFLNLANALDPSVGSDESKVVPALIAASELLSPSDDPTSFLKSVLTYHIAGDALDGSAVAGSNTVETLSGETIKPDSSHGGLSLGDKDPGFADPAVTNPAGSENGIIAENGIIHVIDNVLLPYDITFAKGGFLFTGRGPDAVIGSDHFDFISLGKGDDIANGLGGHDIIFGGRGSDLVKGGDGNDYLFGGRGKDTLEGGADNDYLNGGRGKDILVGEEGNDFLVGGRSADSFVFNPFREGEGHDVVADFNAKRDKLVLDLRDGDPVVLDAIAATGDPGLQFTDLLEFDTDPVADGLQAAVSLGASGDGDLLITHLTGTIELNGIPSGVDPEALLPAIEFLVNDDPFSV
;
A
#
# COMPACT_ATOMS: atom_id res chain seq x y z
N MET A 1 40.55 15.57 -3.77
CA MET A 1 39.14 15.70 -3.40
C MET A 1 38.34 15.21 -4.58
N PRO A 2 37.37 14.30 -4.40
CA PRO A 2 36.40 14.00 -5.43
C PRO A 2 35.72 15.32 -5.87
N THR A 3 35.45 15.47 -7.16
CA THR A 3 34.74 16.65 -7.72
C THR A 3 33.37 16.28 -8.28
N ASN A 4 33.07 14.99 -8.29
CA ASN A 4 31.85 14.43 -8.86
C ASN A 4 30.95 14.01 -7.70
N THR A 5 29.68 14.38 -7.78
CA THR A 5 28.63 13.94 -6.86
C THR A 5 28.27 12.47 -7.11
N ILE A 6 27.45 11.88 -6.22
CA ILE A 6 26.92 10.53 -6.41
C ILE A 6 26.17 10.43 -7.75
N LEU A 7 25.33 11.41 -8.08
CA LEU A 7 24.59 11.44 -9.34
C LEU A 7 25.53 11.54 -10.56
N ASP A 8 26.60 12.33 -10.48
CA ASP A 8 27.59 12.44 -11.56
C ASP A 8 28.33 11.11 -11.80
N ILE A 9 28.64 10.38 -10.73
CA ILE A 9 29.31 9.07 -10.81
C ILE A 9 28.37 8.02 -11.38
N ALA A 10 27.12 7.96 -10.90
CA ALA A 10 26.11 7.02 -11.40
C ALA A 10 25.82 7.25 -12.88
N SER A 11 25.54 8.50 -13.27
CA SER A 11 25.23 8.86 -14.66
C SER A 11 26.40 8.68 -15.64
N GLY A 12 27.64 8.61 -15.12
CA GLY A 12 28.85 8.39 -15.90
C GLY A 12 29.26 6.92 -16.03
N SER A 13 28.52 5.99 -15.41
CA SER A 13 28.80 4.56 -15.39
C SER A 13 27.83 3.80 -16.27
N SER A 14 28.34 2.84 -17.05
CA SER A 14 27.52 1.90 -17.83
C SER A 14 26.87 0.81 -16.97
N ASP A 15 27.21 0.72 -15.68
CA ASP A 15 26.68 -0.30 -14.76
C ASP A 15 25.45 0.19 -13.98
N PHE A 16 25.08 1.48 -14.14
CA PHE A 16 24.03 2.17 -13.39
C PHE A 16 23.06 2.94 -14.30
N GLU A 17 22.90 2.52 -15.56
CA GLU A 17 21.99 3.19 -16.49
C GLU A 17 20.53 3.09 -16.01
N ILE A 18 20.13 1.92 -15.49
CA ILE A 18 18.79 1.68 -14.93
C ILE A 18 18.59 2.44 -13.63
N LEU A 19 19.60 2.44 -12.73
CA LEU A 19 19.54 3.22 -11.49
C LEU A 19 19.37 4.72 -11.78
N THR A 20 20.10 5.24 -12.77
CA THR A 20 20.00 6.65 -13.18
C THR A 20 18.63 6.95 -13.80
N ALA A 21 18.09 6.04 -14.61
CA ALA A 21 16.74 6.16 -15.15
C ALA A 21 15.67 6.14 -14.05
N ALA A 22 15.80 5.25 -13.06
CA ALA A 22 14.89 5.14 -11.92
C ALA A 22 14.94 6.41 -11.04
N LEU A 23 16.13 6.94 -10.73
CA LEU A 23 16.27 8.22 -10.04
C LEU A 23 15.66 9.39 -10.84
N GLY A 24 15.72 9.33 -12.18
CA GLY A 24 15.09 10.31 -13.06
C GLY A 24 13.57 10.38 -12.93
N ALA A 25 12.91 9.31 -12.45
CA ALA A 25 11.48 9.32 -12.13
C ALA A 25 11.16 10.12 -10.84
N PHE A 26 12.15 10.40 -9.98
CA PHE A 26 11.97 11.08 -8.69
C PHE A 26 12.93 12.28 -8.55
N PRO A 27 12.51 13.47 -8.99
CA PRO A 27 13.34 14.68 -8.95
C PRO A 27 13.92 14.97 -7.55
N ASP A 28 13.18 14.71 -6.48
CA ASP A 28 13.66 14.94 -5.11
C ASP A 28 14.84 14.04 -4.74
N LEU A 29 14.81 12.77 -5.14
CA LEU A 29 15.91 11.82 -4.89
C LEU A 29 17.11 12.13 -5.77
N ALA A 30 16.89 12.46 -7.05
CA ALA A 30 17.95 12.90 -7.95
C ALA A 30 18.64 14.18 -7.42
N ASN A 31 17.86 15.14 -6.92
CA ASN A 31 18.38 16.35 -6.31
C ASN A 31 19.19 16.05 -5.05
N ALA A 32 18.75 15.12 -4.19
CA ALA A 32 19.50 14.70 -3.01
C ALA A 32 20.84 14.04 -3.39
N ALA A 33 20.85 13.15 -4.39
CA ALA A 33 22.07 12.52 -4.90
C ALA A 33 23.04 13.49 -5.59
N GLY A 34 22.53 14.64 -6.08
CA GLY A 34 23.31 15.71 -6.68
C GLY A 34 23.69 16.87 -5.73
N ASP A 35 23.15 16.91 -4.51
CA ASP A 35 23.45 18.00 -3.57
C ASP A 35 24.83 17.82 -2.96
N LYS A 36 25.73 18.76 -3.26
CA LYS A 36 27.11 18.82 -2.76
C LYS A 36 27.20 18.95 -1.23
N ASN A 37 26.14 19.41 -0.56
CA ASN A 37 26.11 19.56 0.89
C ASN A 37 25.54 18.33 1.61
N ALA A 38 25.00 17.38 0.87
CA ALA A 38 24.52 16.13 1.44
C ALA A 38 25.70 15.26 1.91
N SER A 39 25.40 14.35 2.83
CA SER A 39 26.32 13.30 3.26
C SER A 39 25.56 11.99 3.23
N LEU A 40 25.69 11.25 2.13
CA LEU A 40 24.88 10.06 1.87
C LEU A 40 25.74 8.81 1.71
N THR A 41 25.14 7.67 2.02
CA THR A 41 25.62 6.37 1.53
C THR A 41 24.58 5.84 0.57
N VAL A 42 25.00 5.47 -0.64
CA VAL A 42 24.12 4.83 -1.63
C VAL A 42 24.61 3.43 -1.88
N PHE A 43 23.78 2.46 -1.52
CA PHE A 43 23.96 1.08 -1.98
C PHE A 43 23.41 1.01 -3.40
N ALA A 44 24.27 1.02 -4.42
CA ALA A 44 23.87 1.12 -5.82
C ALA A 44 23.78 -0.28 -6.45
N PRO A 45 22.57 -0.78 -6.78
CA PRO A 45 22.43 -2.01 -7.54
C PRO A 45 22.94 -1.82 -8.96
N THR A 46 23.57 -2.87 -9.48
CA THR A 46 23.92 -2.92 -10.91
C THR A 46 22.67 -3.03 -11.79
N ASP A 47 22.80 -2.70 -13.07
CA ASP A 47 21.71 -2.88 -14.04
C ASP A 47 21.23 -4.34 -14.11
N GLN A 48 22.13 -5.31 -13.98
CA GLN A 48 21.77 -6.72 -13.91
C GLN A 48 20.93 -7.07 -12.67
N ALA A 49 21.18 -6.41 -11.53
CA ALA A 49 20.41 -6.61 -10.31
C ALA A 49 18.94 -6.17 -10.51
N PHE A 50 18.74 -4.98 -11.09
CA PHE A 50 17.39 -4.50 -11.42
C PHE A 50 16.70 -5.37 -12.47
N LEU A 51 17.43 -5.84 -13.48
CA LEU A 51 16.90 -6.74 -14.50
C LEU A 51 16.42 -8.07 -13.89
N ASN A 52 17.16 -8.63 -12.92
CA ASN A 52 16.77 -9.85 -12.23
C ASN A 52 15.47 -9.65 -11.44
N LEU A 53 15.36 -8.56 -10.68
CA LEU A 53 14.15 -8.22 -9.92
C LEU A 53 12.95 -8.02 -10.85
N ALA A 54 13.11 -7.22 -11.91
CA ALA A 54 12.03 -6.96 -12.85
C ALA A 54 11.55 -8.23 -13.56
N ASN A 55 12.44 -9.17 -13.89
CA ASN A 55 12.04 -10.46 -14.46
C ASN A 55 11.36 -11.40 -13.43
N ALA A 56 11.66 -11.25 -12.15
CA ALA A 56 10.97 -11.99 -11.10
C ALA A 56 9.53 -11.50 -10.94
N LEU A 57 9.31 -10.18 -11.06
CA LEU A 57 8.00 -9.53 -10.98
C LEU A 57 7.19 -9.69 -12.28
N ASP A 58 7.83 -9.48 -13.43
CA ASP A 58 7.26 -9.66 -14.76
C ASP A 58 8.25 -10.39 -15.69
N PRO A 59 8.06 -11.70 -15.92
CA PRO A 59 8.89 -12.48 -16.84
C PRO A 59 8.89 -11.98 -18.30
N SER A 60 7.97 -11.09 -18.69
CA SER A 60 7.89 -10.52 -20.05
C SER A 60 8.96 -9.46 -20.34
N VAL A 61 9.63 -8.95 -19.29
CA VAL A 61 10.77 -8.02 -19.39
C VAL A 61 11.90 -8.64 -20.21
N GLY A 62 12.25 -9.88 -19.94
CA GLY A 62 13.31 -10.61 -20.63
C GLY A 62 14.66 -9.91 -20.47
N SER A 63 15.35 -9.65 -21.58
CA SER A 63 16.65 -8.94 -21.59
C SER A 63 16.53 -7.46 -22.02
N ASP A 64 15.32 -6.89 -22.02
CA ASP A 64 15.07 -5.53 -22.48
C ASP A 64 15.10 -4.55 -21.30
N GLU A 65 16.26 -3.93 -21.07
CA GLU A 65 16.48 -2.99 -19.96
C GLU A 65 15.52 -1.79 -20.00
N SER A 66 15.01 -1.42 -21.19
CA SER A 66 14.05 -0.32 -21.32
C SER A 66 12.69 -0.62 -20.67
N LYS A 67 12.38 -1.89 -20.44
CA LYS A 67 11.15 -2.34 -19.76
C LYS A 67 11.28 -2.45 -18.25
N VAL A 68 12.51 -2.37 -17.71
CA VAL A 68 12.76 -2.61 -16.29
C VAL A 68 12.07 -1.57 -15.41
N VAL A 69 12.30 -0.28 -15.65
CA VAL A 69 11.64 0.78 -14.87
C VAL A 69 10.10 0.73 -15.02
N PRO A 70 9.53 0.60 -16.23
CA PRO A 70 8.09 0.37 -16.39
C PRO A 70 7.55 -0.84 -15.61
N ALA A 71 8.25 -1.97 -15.61
CA ALA A 71 7.83 -3.17 -14.88
C ALA A 71 7.89 -2.97 -13.36
N LEU A 72 8.91 -2.27 -12.84
CA LEU A 72 8.99 -1.93 -11.42
C LEU A 72 7.91 -0.92 -11.00
N ILE A 73 7.54 0.01 -11.90
CA ILE A 73 6.40 0.92 -11.67
C ILE A 73 5.09 0.12 -11.66
N ALA A 74 4.88 -0.79 -12.62
CA ALA A 74 3.70 -1.65 -12.67
C ALA A 74 3.61 -2.59 -11.45
N ALA A 75 4.74 -3.04 -10.91
CA ALA A 75 4.76 -3.81 -9.67
C ALA A 75 4.24 -3.00 -8.46
N SER A 76 4.29 -1.66 -8.49
CA SER A 76 3.61 -0.84 -7.48
C SER A 76 2.11 -1.07 -7.47
N GLU A 77 1.48 -1.36 -8.61
CA GLU A 77 0.04 -1.66 -8.69
C GLU A 77 -0.29 -3.00 -8.02
N LEU A 78 0.62 -3.98 -8.11
CA LEU A 78 0.48 -5.27 -7.43
C LEU A 78 0.74 -5.17 -5.91
N LEU A 79 1.65 -4.29 -5.49
CA LEU A 79 2.24 -4.27 -4.15
C LEU A 79 1.88 -3.04 -3.31
N SER A 80 1.06 -2.12 -3.81
CA SER A 80 0.68 -0.91 -3.08
C SER A 80 -0.71 -0.43 -3.51
N PRO A 81 -1.52 0.14 -2.60
CA PRO A 81 -2.84 0.65 -2.90
C PRO A 81 -2.79 2.16 -3.19
N SER A 82 -1.59 2.76 -3.21
CA SER A 82 -1.49 4.18 -3.40
C SER A 82 -1.90 4.52 -4.83
N ASP A 83 -2.71 5.56 -4.99
CA ASP A 83 -2.96 6.23 -6.28
C ASP A 83 -1.67 6.67 -7.01
N ASP A 84 -0.52 6.59 -6.32
CA ASP A 84 0.81 6.80 -6.89
C ASP A 84 1.41 5.48 -7.39
N PRO A 85 1.40 5.20 -8.71
CA PRO A 85 2.00 4.01 -9.30
C PRO A 85 3.53 3.96 -9.16
N THR A 86 4.15 4.96 -8.52
CA THR A 86 5.60 5.01 -8.30
C THR A 86 6.00 4.72 -6.85
N SER A 87 5.06 4.46 -5.95
CA SER A 87 5.31 4.33 -4.51
C SER A 87 6.24 3.16 -4.14
N PHE A 88 6.12 2.00 -4.79
CA PHE A 88 7.02 0.88 -4.57
C PHE A 88 8.43 1.23 -5.01
N LEU A 89 8.61 1.67 -6.25
CA LEU A 89 9.93 2.03 -6.77
C LEU A 89 10.57 3.14 -5.93
N LYS A 90 9.79 4.12 -5.47
CA LYS A 90 10.27 5.16 -4.55
C LYS A 90 10.77 4.57 -3.24
N SER A 91 9.99 3.67 -2.63
CA SER A 91 10.34 3.01 -1.37
C SER A 91 11.63 2.21 -1.50
N VAL A 92 11.75 1.41 -2.58
CA VAL A 92 12.98 0.69 -2.93
C VAL A 92 14.16 1.65 -3.04
N LEU A 93 14.05 2.72 -3.84
CA LEU A 93 15.15 3.67 -4.01
C LEU A 93 15.54 4.35 -2.70
N THR A 94 14.57 4.74 -1.86
CA THR A 94 14.87 5.34 -0.55
C THR A 94 15.52 4.35 0.43
N TYR A 95 15.21 3.06 0.32
CA TYR A 95 15.83 2.02 1.14
C TYR A 95 17.32 1.81 0.79
N HIS A 96 17.73 2.14 -0.43
CA HIS A 96 19.14 2.09 -0.84
C HIS A 96 19.98 3.28 -0.35
N ILE A 97 19.37 4.29 0.27
CA ILE A 97 20.04 5.54 0.65
C ILE A 97 20.04 5.66 2.17
N ALA A 98 21.22 5.84 2.77
CA ALA A 98 21.39 6.18 4.18
C ALA A 98 21.82 7.64 4.36
N GLY A 99 21.36 8.26 5.44
CA GLY A 99 21.54 9.70 5.74
C GLY A 99 22.92 10.13 6.26
N ASP A 100 23.92 9.25 6.21
CA ASP A 100 25.29 9.51 6.63
C ASP A 100 26.26 8.92 5.59
N ALA A 101 27.46 9.51 5.43
CA ALA A 101 28.54 8.91 4.64
C ALA A 101 29.28 7.83 5.46
N LEU A 102 28.96 6.57 5.19
CA LEU A 102 29.48 5.38 5.86
C LEU A 102 30.38 4.64 4.87
N ASP A 103 31.65 4.46 5.24
CA ASP A 103 32.55 3.61 4.47
C ASP A 103 32.29 2.13 4.76
N GLY A 104 32.89 1.23 3.97
CA GLY A 104 32.65 -0.21 4.10
C GLY A 104 32.99 -0.78 5.50
N SER A 105 33.92 -0.16 6.22
CA SER A 105 34.26 -0.56 7.59
C SER A 105 33.21 -0.07 8.60
N ALA A 106 32.69 1.14 8.41
CA ALA A 106 31.60 1.71 9.21
C ALA A 106 30.30 0.93 9.00
N VAL A 107 29.97 0.57 7.75
CA VAL A 107 28.81 -0.29 7.44
C VAL A 107 28.97 -1.66 8.11
N ALA A 108 30.10 -2.34 7.90
CA ALA A 108 30.33 -3.67 8.50
C ALA A 108 30.37 -3.66 10.04
N GLY A 109 30.78 -2.54 10.65
CA GLY A 109 30.81 -2.37 12.10
C GLY A 109 29.48 -1.97 12.73
N SER A 110 28.47 -1.64 11.92
CA SER A 110 27.15 -1.21 12.38
C SER A 110 26.23 -2.40 12.63
N ASN A 111 25.44 -2.37 13.70
CA ASN A 111 24.40 -3.38 13.94
C ASN A 111 23.24 -3.23 12.96
N THR A 112 22.92 -1.99 12.57
CA THR A 112 21.88 -1.59 11.64
C THR A 112 22.29 -0.28 10.97
N VAL A 113 21.87 -0.07 9.73
CA VAL A 113 22.02 1.20 9.00
C VAL A 113 20.62 1.75 8.72
N GLU A 114 20.31 2.93 9.23
CA GLU A 114 19.03 3.60 9.01
C GLU A 114 18.99 4.23 7.61
N THR A 115 17.90 3.98 6.89
CA THR A 115 17.73 4.41 5.50
C THR A 115 16.74 5.57 5.40
N LEU A 116 16.68 6.23 4.25
CA LEU A 116 15.72 7.31 4.01
C LEU A 116 14.27 6.82 3.90
N SER A 117 14.03 5.51 3.75
CA SER A 117 12.68 4.95 3.84
C SER A 117 12.17 4.90 5.29
N GLY A 118 13.05 5.05 6.28
CA GLY A 118 12.75 4.82 7.71
C GLY A 118 13.06 3.39 8.17
N GLU A 119 13.30 2.46 7.24
CA GLU A 119 13.68 1.08 7.55
C GLU A 119 15.19 0.92 7.75
N THR A 120 15.61 -0.21 8.32
CA THR A 120 17.03 -0.46 8.63
C THR A 120 17.61 -1.66 7.90
N ILE A 121 18.75 -1.46 7.23
CA ILE A 121 19.56 -2.53 6.65
C ILE A 121 20.38 -3.19 7.75
N LYS A 122 20.54 -4.52 7.71
CA LYS A 122 21.41 -5.28 8.61
C LYS A 122 22.67 -5.78 7.89
N PRO A 123 23.83 -5.16 8.13
CA PRO A 123 25.10 -5.67 7.64
C PRO A 123 25.39 -7.08 8.19
N ASP A 124 25.77 -8.01 7.31
CA ASP A 124 26.30 -9.32 7.66
C ASP A 124 27.70 -9.53 7.05
N SER A 125 28.70 -9.73 7.91
CA SER A 125 30.08 -10.03 7.50
C SER A 125 30.44 -11.52 7.66
N SER A 126 29.47 -12.39 7.95
CA SER A 126 29.73 -13.78 8.34
C SER A 126 30.20 -14.69 7.19
N HIS A 127 30.02 -14.26 5.93
CA HIS A 127 30.27 -15.06 4.73
C HIS A 127 31.53 -14.67 3.91
N GLY A 128 32.48 -13.95 4.50
CA GLY A 128 33.76 -13.63 3.83
C GLY A 128 33.71 -12.45 2.86
N GLY A 129 32.62 -11.68 2.92
CA GLY A 129 32.38 -10.38 2.26
C GLY A 129 31.31 -9.62 3.06
N LEU A 130 31.06 -8.35 2.73
CA LEU A 130 29.95 -7.60 3.31
C LEU A 130 28.69 -7.93 2.53
N SER A 131 27.77 -8.65 3.16
CA SER A 131 26.41 -8.86 2.69
C SER A 131 25.48 -7.93 3.47
N LEU A 132 24.37 -7.55 2.87
CA LEU A 132 23.35 -6.72 3.47
C LEU A 132 22.13 -7.60 3.58
N GLY A 133 21.88 -8.10 4.79
CA GLY A 133 20.85 -9.11 5.01
C GLY A 133 19.45 -8.51 4.95
N ASP A 134 18.57 -9.18 4.21
CA ASP A 134 17.11 -9.10 4.34
C ASP A 134 16.52 -10.42 4.91
N LYS A 135 17.21 -11.57 4.74
CA LYS A 135 16.72 -12.93 5.08
C LYS A 135 15.57 -13.40 4.20
N ASP A 136 15.54 -12.98 2.95
CA ASP A 136 14.60 -13.50 1.96
C ASP A 136 14.83 -15.01 1.71
N PRO A 137 13.84 -15.90 1.90
CA PRO A 137 13.97 -17.31 1.54
C PRO A 137 13.96 -17.56 0.02
N GLY A 138 13.71 -16.53 -0.79
CA GLY A 138 13.62 -16.58 -2.26
C GLY A 138 14.73 -15.84 -3.03
N PHE A 139 15.37 -14.85 -2.43
CA PHE A 139 16.46 -14.05 -3.01
C PHE A 139 17.73 -14.21 -2.18
N ALA A 140 18.90 -14.09 -2.82
CA ALA A 140 20.16 -14.12 -2.09
C ALA A 140 20.45 -12.73 -1.51
N ASP A 141 20.72 -12.65 -0.20
CA ASP A 141 21.11 -11.40 0.49
C ASP A 141 22.13 -10.62 -0.38
N PRO A 142 21.86 -9.34 -0.71
CA PRO A 142 22.75 -8.55 -1.56
C PRO A 142 24.20 -8.51 -1.04
N ALA A 143 25.16 -8.76 -1.92
CA ALA A 143 26.58 -8.66 -1.61
C ALA A 143 27.17 -7.34 -2.12
N VAL A 144 28.01 -6.72 -1.30
CA VAL A 144 28.77 -5.53 -1.71
C VAL A 144 29.92 -5.95 -2.62
N THR A 145 29.83 -5.55 -3.89
CA THR A 145 30.70 -5.94 -5.01
C THR A 145 31.49 -4.76 -5.57
N ASN A 146 32.01 -3.90 -4.68
CA ASN A 146 32.79 -2.73 -5.05
C ASN A 146 33.95 -3.04 -6.03
N PRO A 147 34.25 -2.14 -6.98
CA PRO A 147 35.39 -2.29 -7.87
C PRO A 147 36.72 -2.43 -7.13
N ALA A 148 37.67 -3.16 -7.71
CA ALA A 148 39.00 -3.37 -7.13
C ALA A 148 39.71 -2.04 -6.80
N GLY A 149 40.26 -1.92 -5.59
CA GLY A 149 40.87 -0.68 -5.09
C GLY A 149 39.87 0.34 -4.53
N SER A 150 38.58 0.00 -4.46
CA SER A 150 37.54 0.76 -3.77
C SER A 150 36.84 -0.11 -2.71
N GLU A 151 37.59 -0.96 -1.98
CA GLU A 151 36.99 -1.94 -1.07
C GLU A 151 36.09 -1.28 -0.01
N ASN A 152 36.43 -0.06 0.41
CA ASN A 152 35.68 0.73 1.37
C ASN A 152 34.55 1.60 0.75
N GLY A 153 34.24 1.42 -0.53
CA GLY A 153 33.25 2.23 -1.25
C GLY A 153 33.89 3.22 -2.22
N ILE A 154 33.13 3.63 -3.22
CA ILE A 154 33.49 4.64 -4.21
C ILE A 154 33.21 6.01 -3.59
N ILE A 155 34.25 6.82 -3.41
CA ILE A 155 34.15 8.12 -2.74
C ILE A 155 33.64 9.18 -3.73
N ALA A 156 32.51 9.80 -3.40
CA ALA A 156 31.92 10.95 -4.09
C ALA A 156 32.16 12.25 -3.31
N GLU A 157 31.84 13.40 -3.91
CA GLU A 157 31.94 14.71 -3.23
C GLU A 157 30.97 14.83 -2.05
N ASN A 158 29.78 14.21 -2.17
CA ASN A 158 28.67 14.28 -1.22
C ASN A 158 28.34 12.95 -0.53
N GLY A 159 29.27 11.98 -0.55
CA GLY A 159 29.00 10.68 0.06
C GLY A 159 29.85 9.52 -0.45
N ILE A 160 29.33 8.32 -0.25
CA ILE A 160 29.97 7.05 -0.62
C ILE A 160 28.98 6.18 -1.37
N ILE A 161 29.44 5.51 -2.42
CA ILE A 161 28.66 4.51 -3.16
C ILE A 161 29.22 3.12 -2.85
N HIS A 162 28.34 2.20 -2.47
CA HIS A 162 28.62 0.77 -2.37
C HIS A 162 27.90 0.04 -3.49
N VAL A 163 28.64 -0.58 -4.40
CA VAL A 163 28.03 -1.37 -5.48
C VAL A 163 27.49 -2.67 -4.92
N ILE A 164 26.27 -3.05 -5.28
CA ILE A 164 25.63 -4.30 -4.84
C ILE A 164 25.12 -5.11 -6.04
N ASP A 165 25.14 -6.44 -5.90
CA ASP A 165 24.80 -7.38 -6.98
C ASP A 165 23.32 -7.81 -7.02
N ASN A 166 22.55 -7.48 -5.98
CA ASN A 166 21.10 -7.61 -5.92
C ASN A 166 20.47 -6.31 -5.41
N VAL A 167 19.17 -6.12 -5.70
CA VAL A 167 18.40 -4.98 -5.22
C VAL A 167 18.05 -5.21 -3.75
N LEU A 168 18.26 -4.21 -2.89
CA LEU A 168 17.76 -4.23 -1.52
C LEU A 168 16.27 -3.93 -1.52
N LEU A 169 15.48 -4.84 -0.98
CA LEU A 169 14.05 -4.65 -0.84
C LEU A 169 13.72 -4.26 0.61
N PRO A 170 12.81 -3.29 0.83
CA PRO A 170 12.35 -2.95 2.17
C PRO A 170 11.48 -4.06 2.79
N TYR A 171 11.13 -5.08 2.01
CA TYR A 171 10.31 -6.22 2.38
C TYR A 171 10.76 -7.50 1.67
N ASP A 172 10.50 -8.65 2.28
CA ASP A 172 10.77 -9.97 1.71
C ASP A 172 9.71 -10.33 0.66
N ILE A 173 10.08 -10.48 -0.63
CA ILE A 173 9.09 -10.78 -1.70
C ILE A 173 8.89 -12.29 -1.86
N THR A 174 7.66 -12.77 -1.65
CA THR A 174 7.28 -14.17 -1.87
C THR A 174 6.11 -14.31 -2.86
N PHE A 175 6.27 -15.21 -3.83
CA PHE A 175 5.20 -15.61 -4.76
C PHE A 175 4.57 -16.93 -4.33
N ALA A 176 3.27 -16.92 -4.05
CA ALA A 176 2.50 -18.12 -3.81
C ALA A 176 2.32 -18.92 -5.11
N LYS A 177 2.03 -20.21 -4.96
CA LYS A 177 1.73 -21.12 -6.07
C LYS A 177 0.44 -21.91 -5.78
N GLY A 178 -0.47 -21.30 -5.02
CA GLY A 178 -1.55 -21.99 -4.31
C GLY A 178 -1.10 -22.56 -2.97
N GLY A 179 -2.03 -22.61 -2.00
CA GLY A 179 -1.85 -23.34 -0.73
C GLY A 179 -1.38 -22.49 0.45
N PHE A 180 -0.61 -23.08 1.37
CA PHE A 180 -0.25 -22.43 2.65
C PHE A 180 1.08 -21.70 2.58
N LEU A 181 1.08 -20.40 2.88
CA LEU A 181 2.26 -19.55 2.96
C LEU A 181 2.36 -18.82 4.31
N PHE A 182 3.55 -18.82 4.90
CA PHE A 182 3.87 -18.15 6.16
C PHE A 182 5.22 -17.44 6.04
N THR A 183 5.27 -16.11 6.20
CA THR A 183 6.48 -15.30 5.95
C THR A 183 7.24 -14.97 7.27
N GLY A 184 6.53 -14.54 8.32
CA GLY A 184 6.94 -14.72 9.71
C GLY A 184 7.34 -13.48 10.49
N ARG A 185 8.53 -12.90 10.26
CA ARG A 185 9.00 -11.68 10.99
C ARG A 185 9.74 -10.76 10.04
N GLY A 186 9.44 -9.47 10.15
CA GLY A 186 9.94 -8.44 9.24
C GLY A 186 8.81 -8.03 8.30
N PRO A 187 8.91 -6.86 7.64
CA PRO A 187 8.01 -6.52 6.55
C PRO A 187 8.10 -7.55 5.42
N ASP A 188 6.97 -8.11 5.02
CA ASP A 188 6.87 -9.12 3.96
C ASP A 188 5.98 -8.61 2.82
N ALA A 189 6.27 -8.96 1.56
CA ALA A 189 5.42 -8.68 0.41
C ALA A 189 5.06 -9.99 -0.31
N VAL A 190 3.78 -10.32 -0.32
CA VAL A 190 3.28 -11.57 -0.89
C VAL A 190 2.40 -11.29 -2.10
N ILE A 191 2.71 -11.96 -3.21
CA ILE A 191 1.82 -12.05 -4.37
C ILE A 191 1.28 -13.48 -4.41
N GLY A 192 -0.04 -13.60 -4.40
CA GLY A 192 -0.81 -14.83 -4.48
C GLY A 192 -0.77 -15.45 -5.87
N SER A 193 -1.83 -16.14 -6.24
CA SER A 193 -1.99 -16.83 -7.52
C SER A 193 -3.45 -16.87 -7.93
N ASP A 194 -3.78 -17.39 -9.11
CA ASP A 194 -5.18 -17.58 -9.54
C ASP A 194 -5.88 -18.80 -8.85
N HIS A 195 -5.39 -19.20 -7.67
CA HIS A 195 -5.84 -20.37 -6.92
C HIS A 195 -6.05 -20.01 -5.46
N PHE A 196 -6.86 -20.81 -4.75
CA PHE A 196 -6.99 -20.71 -3.29
C PHE A 196 -5.62 -20.63 -2.59
N ASP A 197 -5.39 -19.50 -1.93
CA ASP A 197 -4.22 -19.20 -1.14
C ASP A 197 -4.59 -18.99 0.33
N PHE A 198 -3.77 -19.55 1.22
CA PHE A 198 -3.81 -19.32 2.65
C PHE A 198 -2.51 -18.63 3.05
N ILE A 199 -2.59 -17.33 3.30
CA ILE A 199 -1.43 -16.46 3.53
C ILE A 199 -1.45 -15.95 4.98
N SER A 200 -0.31 -16.01 5.65
CA SER A 200 -0.14 -15.45 6.99
C SER A 200 1.19 -14.71 7.08
N LEU A 201 1.12 -13.37 7.15
CA LEU A 201 2.29 -12.49 7.05
C LEU A 201 3.03 -12.39 8.39
N GLY A 202 2.31 -12.15 9.48
CA GLY A 202 2.75 -12.46 10.83
C GLY A 202 3.20 -11.26 11.64
N LYS A 203 4.40 -10.72 11.41
CA LYS A 203 4.87 -9.52 12.12
C LYS A 203 5.72 -8.66 11.19
N GLY A 204 5.31 -7.43 10.97
CA GLY A 204 5.95 -6.52 10.04
C GLY A 204 4.86 -5.58 9.54
N ASP A 205 5.24 -4.50 8.87
CA ASP A 205 4.28 -3.74 8.09
C ASP A 205 4.24 -4.44 6.73
N ASP A 206 3.28 -5.35 6.54
CA ASP A 206 3.30 -6.35 5.48
C ASP A 206 2.40 -5.93 4.29
N ILE A 207 2.64 -6.51 3.11
CA ILE A 207 1.86 -6.34 1.88
C ILE A 207 1.43 -7.72 1.39
N ALA A 208 0.16 -7.90 1.06
CA ALA A 208 -0.34 -9.10 0.38
C ALA A 208 -1.35 -8.76 -0.70
N ASN A 209 -1.30 -9.50 -1.80
CA ASN A 209 -2.30 -9.48 -2.86
C ASN A 209 -2.64 -10.93 -3.25
N GLY A 210 -3.86 -11.39 -2.99
CA GLY A 210 -4.31 -12.76 -3.28
C GLY A 210 -4.38 -13.09 -4.79
N LEU A 211 -4.56 -12.06 -5.62
CA LEU A 211 -4.83 -12.14 -7.07
C LEU A 211 -6.20 -12.71 -7.39
N GLY A 212 -6.36 -14.02 -7.52
CA GLY A 212 -7.65 -14.59 -7.86
C GLY A 212 -7.84 -15.92 -7.18
N GLY A 213 -9.00 -16.22 -6.63
CA GLY A 213 -9.08 -17.34 -5.71
C GLY A 213 -10.26 -17.22 -4.78
N HIS A 214 -10.15 -17.84 -3.61
CA HIS A 214 -11.10 -17.66 -2.52
C HIS A 214 -10.25 -17.68 -1.26
N ASP A 215 -9.45 -16.66 -1.10
CA ASP A 215 -8.24 -16.68 -0.30
C ASP A 215 -8.54 -16.42 1.16
N ILE A 216 -7.58 -16.80 2.00
CA ILE A 216 -7.61 -16.49 3.43
C ILE A 216 -6.29 -15.83 3.77
N ILE A 217 -6.33 -14.54 4.07
CA ILE A 217 -5.13 -13.73 4.28
C ILE A 217 -5.16 -13.12 5.69
N PHE A 218 -4.09 -13.37 6.45
CA PHE A 218 -3.85 -12.77 7.77
C PHE A 218 -2.64 -11.83 7.72
N GLY A 219 -2.85 -10.53 7.91
CA GLY A 219 -1.79 -9.52 8.06
C GLY A 219 -0.98 -9.76 9.33
N GLY A 220 -1.63 -9.69 10.48
CA GLY A 220 -1.06 -10.17 11.74
C GLY A 220 -0.67 -9.03 12.68
N ARG A 221 0.55 -8.51 12.59
CA ARG A 221 1.00 -7.41 13.45
C ARG A 221 1.87 -6.42 12.69
N GLY A 222 1.45 -5.18 12.70
CA GLY A 222 2.08 -4.05 12.04
C GLY A 222 1.00 -3.32 11.28
N SER A 223 1.38 -2.38 10.43
CA SER A 223 0.44 -1.68 9.56
C SER A 223 0.42 -2.42 8.23
N ASP A 224 -0.55 -3.31 8.06
CA ASP A 224 -0.58 -4.25 6.95
C ASP A 224 -1.45 -3.73 5.79
N LEU A 225 -1.04 -3.99 4.56
CA LEU A 225 -1.86 -3.87 3.37
C LEU A 225 -2.24 -5.25 2.87
N VAL A 226 -3.54 -5.52 2.75
CA VAL A 226 -4.03 -6.80 2.26
C VAL A 226 -5.10 -6.59 1.19
N LYS A 227 -4.86 -7.14 0.01
CA LYS A 227 -5.84 -7.24 -1.08
C LYS A 227 -6.26 -8.69 -1.29
N GLY A 228 -7.55 -8.95 -1.38
CA GLY A 228 -8.10 -10.24 -1.76
C GLY A 228 -7.91 -10.50 -3.25
N GLY A 229 -8.56 -9.69 -4.07
CA GLY A 229 -8.52 -9.80 -5.52
C GLY A 229 -9.82 -10.38 -6.07
N ASP A 230 -9.76 -11.23 -7.09
CA ASP A 230 -10.96 -11.87 -7.64
C ASP A 230 -11.42 -13.04 -6.74
N GLY A 231 -12.69 -13.06 -6.35
CA GLY A 231 -13.36 -14.17 -5.70
C GLY A 231 -13.59 -13.96 -4.20
N ASN A 232 -14.52 -14.73 -3.61
CA ASN A 232 -14.93 -14.55 -2.21
C ASN A 232 -13.79 -14.84 -1.20
N ASP A 233 -13.20 -13.79 -0.66
CA ASP A 233 -12.00 -13.81 0.17
C ASP A 233 -12.29 -13.55 1.66
N TYR A 234 -11.35 -13.97 2.52
CA TYR A 234 -11.39 -13.72 3.96
C TYR A 234 -10.11 -13.00 4.40
N LEU A 235 -10.24 -11.71 4.69
CA LEU A 235 -9.12 -10.83 5.01
C LEU A 235 -9.14 -10.43 6.49
N PHE A 236 -7.99 -10.56 7.15
CA PHE A 236 -7.81 -10.22 8.56
C PHE A 236 -6.58 -9.33 8.77
N GLY A 237 -6.78 -8.06 9.11
CA GLY A 237 -5.68 -7.10 9.39
C GLY A 237 -4.93 -7.46 10.67
N GLY A 238 -5.65 -7.59 11.78
CA GLY A 238 -5.12 -8.14 13.02
C GLY A 238 -4.70 -7.08 14.03
N ARG A 239 -3.46 -6.61 14.01
CA ARG A 239 -2.98 -5.58 14.95
C ARG A 239 -2.13 -4.54 14.25
N GLY A 240 -2.63 -3.34 14.15
CA GLY A 240 -1.83 -2.15 13.92
C GLY A 240 -2.67 -1.07 13.29
N LYS A 241 -2.46 -0.77 12.03
CA LYS A 241 -3.29 0.14 11.25
C LYS A 241 -3.33 -0.44 9.86
N ASP A 242 -4.36 -1.20 9.61
CA ASP A 242 -4.38 -2.10 8.47
C ASP A 242 -5.28 -1.51 7.36
N THR A 243 -4.91 -1.71 6.11
CA THR A 243 -5.75 -1.41 4.94
C THR A 243 -6.13 -2.73 4.30
N LEU A 244 -7.44 -3.02 4.24
CA LEU A 244 -8.00 -4.23 3.66
C LEU A 244 -8.86 -3.85 2.44
N GLU A 245 -8.58 -4.47 1.30
CA GLU A 245 -9.33 -4.33 0.05
C GLU A 245 -9.85 -5.71 -0.36
N GLY A 246 -11.17 -5.90 -0.44
CA GLY A 246 -11.81 -7.15 -0.81
C GLY A 246 -11.48 -7.52 -2.24
N GLY A 247 -11.96 -6.71 -3.18
CA GLY A 247 -11.75 -6.90 -4.61
C GLY A 247 -13.07 -7.24 -5.29
N ALA A 248 -13.10 -8.30 -6.10
CA ALA A 248 -14.32 -8.71 -6.77
C ALA A 248 -14.97 -9.91 -6.09
N ASP A 249 -16.30 -10.01 -6.20
CA ASP A 249 -17.15 -10.98 -5.50
C ASP A 249 -17.34 -10.64 -4.00
N ASN A 250 -17.92 -11.55 -3.21
CA ASN A 250 -18.42 -11.22 -1.87
C ASN A 250 -17.39 -11.61 -0.80
N ASP A 251 -16.83 -10.61 -0.15
CA ASP A 251 -15.69 -10.75 0.74
C ASP A 251 -16.04 -10.59 2.22
N TYR A 252 -15.16 -11.12 3.08
CA TYR A 252 -15.20 -10.89 4.52
C TYR A 252 -13.94 -10.15 4.96
N LEU A 253 -14.08 -8.93 5.48
CA LEU A 253 -12.96 -8.11 5.93
C LEU A 253 -13.05 -7.86 7.43
N ASN A 254 -11.94 -8.06 8.15
CA ASN A 254 -11.84 -7.77 9.57
C ASN A 254 -10.56 -7.00 9.90
N GLY A 255 -10.69 -5.70 10.18
CA GLY A 255 -9.55 -4.83 10.55
C GLY A 255 -8.91 -5.26 11.87
N GLY A 256 -9.74 -5.53 12.87
CA GLY A 256 -9.32 -6.16 14.12
C GLY A 256 -8.93 -5.16 15.19
N ARG A 257 -7.64 -4.85 15.35
CA ARG A 257 -7.18 -3.86 16.33
C ARG A 257 -6.35 -2.81 15.63
N GLY A 258 -6.82 -1.58 15.67
CA GLY A 258 -6.05 -0.55 15.03
C GLY A 258 -6.88 0.67 14.73
N LYS A 259 -6.40 1.44 13.77
CA LYS A 259 -7.27 2.36 13.05
C LYS A 259 -7.18 1.89 11.62
N ASP A 260 -8.19 1.14 11.22
CA ASP A 260 -8.11 0.32 10.02
C ASP A 260 -8.94 0.97 8.90
N ILE A 261 -8.58 0.71 7.64
CA ILE A 261 -9.30 1.14 6.44
C ILE A 261 -9.82 -0.13 5.77
N LEU A 262 -11.13 -0.21 5.56
CA LEU A 262 -11.77 -1.35 4.91
C LEU A 262 -12.48 -0.87 3.66
N VAL A 263 -12.21 -1.52 2.53
CA VAL A 263 -12.82 -1.27 1.22
C VAL A 263 -13.34 -2.60 0.71
N GLY A 264 -14.66 -2.75 0.57
CA GLY A 264 -15.27 -3.97 0.03
C GLY A 264 -14.92 -4.16 -1.44
N GLU A 265 -15.16 -3.09 -2.22
CA GLU A 265 -15.04 -3.05 -3.68
C GLU A 265 -16.25 -3.67 -4.38
N GLU A 266 -16.10 -4.58 -5.35
CA GLU A 266 -17.22 -5.13 -6.12
C GLU A 266 -17.82 -6.35 -5.44
N GLY A 267 -18.95 -6.25 -4.73
CA GLY A 267 -19.41 -7.41 -3.98
C GLY A 267 -20.64 -7.18 -3.16
N ASN A 268 -21.00 -8.15 -2.33
CA ASN A 268 -21.85 -7.89 -1.18
C ASN A 268 -21.02 -8.29 0.03
N ASP A 269 -20.26 -7.35 0.53
CA ASP A 269 -19.16 -7.61 1.45
C ASP A 269 -19.60 -7.54 2.91
N PHE A 270 -18.85 -8.20 3.78
CA PHE A 270 -19.07 -8.18 5.22
C PHE A 270 -17.84 -7.60 5.92
N LEU A 271 -17.96 -6.37 6.38
CA LEU A 271 -16.90 -5.56 6.95
C LEU A 271 -17.02 -5.46 8.47
N VAL A 272 -15.91 -5.71 9.17
CA VAL A 272 -15.79 -5.58 10.63
C VAL A 272 -14.59 -4.72 10.95
N GLY A 273 -14.81 -3.49 11.43
CA GLY A 273 -13.70 -2.58 11.79
C GLY A 273 -12.98 -3.06 13.05
N GLY A 274 -13.74 -3.46 14.05
CA GLY A 274 -13.22 -3.96 15.32
C GLY A 274 -12.92 -2.83 16.32
N ARG A 275 -11.69 -2.81 16.83
CA ARG A 275 -11.30 -1.90 17.90
C ARG A 275 -10.57 -0.69 17.35
N SER A 276 -10.98 0.46 17.90
CA SER A 276 -10.48 1.82 17.60
C SER A 276 -11.07 2.38 16.31
N ALA A 277 -10.60 3.55 15.88
CA ALA A 277 -11.35 4.38 14.95
C ALA A 277 -11.07 3.94 13.52
N ASP A 278 -12.07 3.33 12.90
CA ASP A 278 -11.94 2.68 11.60
C ASP A 278 -12.65 3.50 10.51
N SER A 279 -12.20 3.35 9.27
CA SER A 279 -12.78 3.99 8.09
C SER A 279 -13.30 2.91 7.15
N PHE A 280 -14.56 3.00 6.77
CA PHE A 280 -15.18 2.15 5.75
C PHE A 280 -15.35 2.97 4.48
N VAL A 281 -14.72 2.55 3.39
CA VAL A 281 -14.68 3.29 2.14
C VAL A 281 -15.61 2.61 1.14
N PHE A 282 -16.48 3.39 0.53
CA PHE A 282 -17.41 2.95 -0.51
C PHE A 282 -17.30 3.86 -1.72
N ASN A 283 -17.35 3.28 -2.91
CA ASN A 283 -17.39 4.03 -4.16
C ASN A 283 -18.76 3.86 -4.83
N PRO A 284 -19.71 4.78 -4.58
CA PRO A 284 -21.08 4.63 -5.06
C PRO A 284 -21.23 4.70 -6.59
N PHE A 285 -20.17 5.02 -7.33
CA PHE A 285 -20.19 5.11 -8.79
C PHE A 285 -19.47 3.93 -9.47
N ARG A 286 -18.80 3.07 -8.70
CA ARG A 286 -18.18 1.87 -9.24
C ARG A 286 -19.25 0.87 -9.62
N GLU A 287 -19.15 0.35 -10.84
CA GLU A 287 -20.04 -0.71 -11.31
C GLU A 287 -19.71 -1.98 -10.53
N GLY A 288 -20.71 -2.64 -9.95
CA GLY A 288 -20.50 -3.91 -9.24
C GLY A 288 -20.32 -3.80 -7.73
N GLU A 289 -20.34 -2.61 -7.11
CA GLU A 289 -20.18 -2.45 -5.64
C GLU A 289 -21.19 -3.21 -4.76
N GLY A 290 -22.29 -3.67 -5.36
CA GLY A 290 -23.35 -4.43 -4.69
C GLY A 290 -23.82 -3.85 -3.35
N HIS A 291 -24.02 -4.71 -2.35
CA HIS A 291 -24.71 -4.41 -1.10
C HIS A 291 -23.87 -4.86 0.10
N ASP A 292 -23.19 -3.91 0.73
CA ASP A 292 -22.24 -4.22 1.79
C ASP A 292 -22.84 -4.13 3.19
N VAL A 293 -22.24 -4.88 4.12
CA VAL A 293 -22.62 -4.96 5.51
C VAL A 293 -21.47 -4.56 6.41
N VAL A 294 -21.62 -3.48 7.17
CA VAL A 294 -20.69 -3.15 8.27
C VAL A 294 -21.25 -3.65 9.59
N ALA A 295 -20.58 -4.61 10.22
CA ALA A 295 -21.15 -5.34 11.36
C ALA A 295 -21.06 -4.60 12.70
N ASP A 296 -20.08 -3.71 12.89
CA ASP A 296 -19.77 -3.14 14.21
C ASP A 296 -19.52 -1.62 14.22
N PHE A 297 -20.11 -0.90 13.26
CA PHE A 297 -19.93 0.54 13.10
C PHE A 297 -20.25 1.33 14.38
N ASN A 298 -19.25 2.06 14.89
CA ASN A 298 -19.40 2.96 16.02
C ASN A 298 -19.37 4.42 15.58
N ALA A 299 -20.55 5.01 15.44
CA ALA A 299 -20.70 6.35 14.91
C ALA A 299 -19.90 7.44 15.67
N LYS A 300 -19.57 7.26 16.96
CA LYS A 300 -18.78 8.25 17.72
C LYS A 300 -17.30 8.29 17.34
N ARG A 301 -16.83 7.33 16.56
CA ARG A 301 -15.41 7.02 16.42
C ARG A 301 -15.06 6.65 14.99
N ASP A 302 -15.88 5.85 14.36
CA ASP A 302 -15.65 5.28 13.04
C ASP A 302 -16.21 6.24 11.98
N LYS A 303 -15.72 6.08 10.76
CA LYS A 303 -16.01 6.95 9.63
C LYS A 303 -16.57 6.17 8.47
N LEU A 304 -17.54 6.78 7.80
CA LEU A 304 -17.97 6.37 6.47
C LEU A 304 -17.32 7.30 5.46
N VAL A 305 -16.54 6.76 4.53
CA VAL A 305 -15.85 7.50 3.49
C VAL A 305 -16.52 7.19 2.17
N LEU A 306 -17.03 8.22 1.49
CA LEU A 306 -17.57 8.08 0.14
C LEU A 306 -16.53 8.58 -0.86
N ASP A 307 -16.03 7.66 -1.68
CA ASP A 307 -15.09 7.97 -2.75
C ASP A 307 -15.85 8.32 -4.03
N LEU A 308 -15.77 9.59 -4.43
CA LEU A 308 -16.52 10.13 -5.55
C LEU A 308 -15.68 10.32 -6.81
N ARG A 309 -14.44 9.79 -6.84
CA ARG A 309 -13.49 9.99 -7.97
C ARG A 309 -14.04 9.52 -9.31
N ASP A 310 -14.84 8.44 -9.29
CA ASP A 310 -15.46 7.86 -10.48
C ASP A 310 -16.81 8.50 -10.84
N GLY A 311 -17.28 9.46 -10.03
CA GLY A 311 -18.53 10.17 -10.27
C GLY A 311 -18.45 11.13 -11.45
N ASP A 312 -19.43 11.05 -12.35
CA ASP A 312 -19.61 12.05 -13.42
C ASP A 312 -19.92 13.42 -12.76
N PRO A 313 -19.10 14.47 -13.01
CA PRO A 313 -19.32 15.79 -12.44
C PRO A 313 -20.71 16.36 -12.72
N VAL A 314 -21.31 16.03 -13.88
CA VAL A 314 -22.66 16.48 -14.26
C VAL A 314 -23.73 15.79 -13.42
N VAL A 315 -23.52 14.52 -13.06
CA VAL A 315 -24.43 13.75 -12.21
C VAL A 315 -24.32 14.24 -10.77
N LEU A 316 -23.10 14.47 -10.28
CA LEU A 316 -22.85 15.06 -8.95
C LEU A 316 -23.47 16.46 -8.82
N ASP A 317 -23.33 17.31 -9.84
CA ASP A 317 -23.99 18.63 -9.88
C ASP A 317 -25.51 18.52 -9.91
N ALA A 318 -26.07 17.50 -10.58
CA ALA A 318 -27.50 17.26 -10.63
C ALA A 318 -28.05 16.80 -9.28
N ILE A 319 -27.36 15.87 -8.60
CA ILE A 319 -27.67 15.43 -7.23
C ILE A 319 -27.65 16.62 -6.27
N ALA A 320 -26.61 17.45 -6.37
CA ALA A 320 -26.45 18.68 -5.59
C ALA A 320 -27.58 19.69 -5.84
N ALA A 321 -28.05 19.80 -7.09
CA ALA A 321 -29.05 20.79 -7.48
C ALA A 321 -30.50 20.39 -7.16
N THR A 322 -30.82 19.09 -7.12
CA THR A 322 -32.19 18.62 -6.90
C THR A 322 -32.51 18.33 -5.43
N GLY A 323 -31.49 17.99 -4.61
CA GLY A 323 -31.71 17.46 -3.26
C GLY A 323 -32.60 16.20 -3.24
N ASP A 324 -32.83 15.60 -4.41
CA ASP A 324 -33.69 14.44 -4.64
C ASP A 324 -32.76 13.25 -4.95
N PRO A 325 -32.58 12.30 -4.02
CA PRO A 325 -31.74 11.14 -4.22
C PRO A 325 -32.40 10.08 -5.11
N GLY A 326 -33.48 10.37 -5.85
CA GLY A 326 -34.08 9.45 -6.82
C GLY A 326 -33.14 8.95 -7.94
N LEU A 327 -31.92 9.46 -8.01
CA LEU A 327 -30.74 8.83 -8.63
C LEU A 327 -29.97 8.12 -7.50
N GLN A 328 -30.36 6.89 -7.18
CA GLN A 328 -30.24 6.32 -5.84
C GLN A 328 -28.82 5.89 -5.41
N PHE A 329 -28.28 6.53 -4.37
CA PHE A 329 -27.25 5.98 -3.46
C PHE A 329 -27.83 4.95 -2.47
N THR A 330 -29.15 4.72 -2.49
CA THR A 330 -29.91 4.05 -1.43
C THR A 330 -29.90 2.53 -1.48
N ASP A 331 -29.21 1.92 -2.44
CA ASP A 331 -29.12 0.47 -2.53
C ASP A 331 -27.86 -0.10 -1.83
N LEU A 332 -26.80 0.68 -1.55
CA LEU A 332 -25.46 0.09 -1.30
C LEU A 332 -25.13 -0.42 0.14
N LEU A 333 -25.99 -0.28 1.16
CA LEU A 333 -25.59 -0.57 2.56
C LEU A 333 -26.71 -1.23 3.40
N GLU A 334 -26.48 -2.45 3.91
CA GLU A 334 -27.34 -3.14 4.89
C GLU A 334 -26.55 -3.44 6.18
N PHE A 335 -26.94 -2.93 7.35
CA PHE A 335 -26.22 -3.21 8.62
C PHE A 335 -26.95 -4.31 9.42
N ASP A 336 -26.27 -5.41 9.80
CA ASP A 336 -26.87 -6.51 10.59
C ASP A 336 -27.16 -6.10 12.05
N THR A 337 -28.30 -6.52 12.59
CA THR A 337 -28.88 -6.06 13.87
C THR A 337 -29.15 -7.18 14.88
N ASP A 338 -28.31 -8.21 14.92
CA ASP A 338 -28.50 -9.27 15.92
C ASP A 338 -28.18 -8.77 17.36
N PRO A 339 -29.13 -8.87 18.31
CA PRO A 339 -29.03 -8.20 19.60
C PRO A 339 -28.07 -8.92 20.55
N VAL A 340 -26.81 -8.49 20.60
CA VAL A 340 -25.91 -8.87 21.69
C VAL A 340 -26.35 -8.14 22.97
N ALA A 341 -26.95 -8.91 23.88
CA ALA A 341 -27.35 -8.47 25.20
C ALA A 341 -26.13 -8.05 26.04
N ASP A 342 -25.73 -6.78 25.93
CA ASP A 342 -25.34 -5.90 27.04
C ASP A 342 -24.72 -4.59 26.49
N GLY A 343 -25.53 -3.54 26.36
CA GLY A 343 -25.07 -2.16 26.57
C GLY A 343 -24.45 -1.36 25.41
N LEU A 344 -24.66 -1.71 24.14
CA LEU A 344 -24.28 -0.85 23.00
C LEU A 344 -25.53 -0.30 22.31
N GLN A 345 -25.64 1.02 22.19
CA GLN A 345 -26.77 1.72 21.57
C GLN A 345 -26.46 2.07 20.11
N ALA A 346 -27.54 2.04 19.32
CA ALA A 346 -27.72 2.39 17.91
C ALA A 346 -27.39 1.29 16.89
N ALA A 347 -28.43 0.49 16.61
CA ALA A 347 -28.62 -0.26 15.37
C ALA A 347 -29.43 0.63 14.41
N VAL A 348 -29.03 0.76 13.15
CA VAL A 348 -29.82 1.45 12.12
C VAL A 348 -29.92 0.55 10.90
N SER A 349 -31.17 0.18 10.59
CA SER A 349 -31.59 -0.58 9.42
C SER A 349 -31.91 0.38 8.27
N LEU A 350 -31.43 0.10 7.06
CA LEU A 350 -31.82 0.76 5.83
C LEU A 350 -32.55 -0.27 4.97
N GLY A 351 -33.87 -0.17 4.87
CA GLY A 351 -34.67 -1.12 4.11
C GLY A 351 -35.58 -0.39 3.13
N ALA A 352 -35.42 -0.65 1.84
CA ALA A 352 -36.46 -0.42 0.85
C ALA A 352 -37.33 -1.67 0.75
N SER A 353 -38.55 -1.62 1.28
CA SER A 353 -39.61 -2.53 0.83
C SER A 353 -40.81 -1.72 0.42
N GLY A 354 -41.11 -1.74 -0.89
CA GLY A 354 -42.39 -1.41 -1.52
C GLY A 354 -43.10 -0.17 -0.97
N ASP A 355 -42.96 0.95 -1.68
CA ASP A 355 -43.71 2.19 -1.46
C ASP A 355 -43.53 2.80 -0.06
N GLY A 356 -42.36 3.37 0.26
CA GLY A 356 -42.15 4.00 1.57
C GLY A 356 -40.86 4.80 1.71
N ASP A 357 -40.98 5.95 2.35
CA ASP A 357 -39.91 6.90 2.69
C ASP A 357 -38.73 6.27 3.45
N LEU A 358 -37.53 6.77 3.16
CA LEU A 358 -36.25 6.44 3.80
C LEU A 358 -36.25 6.90 5.27
N LEU A 359 -35.93 6.01 6.22
CA LEU A 359 -35.95 6.32 7.65
C LEU A 359 -34.62 5.94 8.32
N ILE A 360 -33.58 6.76 8.14
CA ILE A 360 -32.39 6.73 9.01
C ILE A 360 -32.80 7.33 10.35
N THR A 361 -32.92 6.52 11.40
CA THR A 361 -33.47 7.03 12.66
C THR A 361 -32.43 7.50 13.67
N HIS A 362 -31.18 7.02 13.65
CA HIS A 362 -30.14 7.46 14.61
C HIS A 362 -28.70 7.11 14.14
N LEU A 363 -28.13 7.85 13.19
CA LEU A 363 -26.68 7.86 12.98
C LEU A 363 -26.10 9.08 13.72
N THR A 364 -25.06 8.93 14.55
CA THR A 364 -24.37 10.09 15.14
C THR A 364 -22.87 9.96 14.88
N GLY A 365 -22.42 10.29 13.67
CA GLY A 365 -21.03 10.09 13.25
C GLY A 365 -20.53 11.01 12.15
N THR A 366 -19.35 10.72 11.58
CA THR A 366 -18.71 11.54 10.55
C THR A 366 -18.78 10.84 9.20
N ILE A 367 -19.29 11.55 8.19
CA ILE A 367 -19.22 11.15 6.79
C ILE A 367 -18.14 12.02 6.14
N GLU A 368 -17.19 11.39 5.45
CA GLU A 368 -16.10 12.08 4.75
C GLU A 368 -16.27 11.89 3.24
N LEU A 369 -16.23 12.99 2.48
CA LEU A 369 -16.29 12.95 1.02
C LEU A 369 -14.88 13.09 0.46
N ASN A 370 -14.43 12.07 -0.27
CA ASN A 370 -13.13 12.08 -0.93
C ASN A 370 -13.28 12.17 -2.45
N GLY A 371 -12.30 12.80 -3.10
CA GLY A 371 -12.19 12.72 -4.55
C GLY A 371 -13.17 13.55 -5.37
N ILE A 372 -13.76 14.60 -4.79
CA ILE A 372 -14.73 15.47 -5.48
C ILE A 372 -14.13 16.03 -6.79
N PRO A 373 -14.74 15.78 -7.97
CA PRO A 373 -14.24 16.26 -9.24
C PRO A 373 -14.16 17.79 -9.34
N SER A 374 -13.19 18.28 -10.11
CA SER A 374 -12.98 19.73 -10.28
C SER A 374 -14.20 20.41 -10.93
N GLY A 375 -14.83 21.35 -10.22
CA GLY A 375 -16.00 22.08 -10.69
C GLY A 375 -17.28 21.80 -9.90
N VAL A 376 -17.29 20.70 -9.13
CA VAL A 376 -18.38 20.39 -8.19
C VAL A 376 -18.13 21.12 -6.88
N ASP A 377 -19.14 21.82 -6.36
CA ASP A 377 -19.08 22.50 -5.06
C ASP A 377 -19.38 21.49 -3.93
N PRO A 378 -18.43 21.19 -3.03
CA PRO A 378 -18.66 20.26 -1.92
C PRO A 378 -19.86 20.64 -1.05
N GLU A 379 -20.09 21.93 -0.84
CA GLU A 379 -21.20 22.43 -0.01
C GLU A 379 -22.56 22.16 -0.66
N ALA A 380 -22.60 22.01 -1.98
CA ALA A 380 -23.82 21.72 -2.71
C ALA A 380 -24.23 20.25 -2.59
N LEU A 381 -23.33 19.36 -2.18
CA LEU A 381 -23.63 17.94 -1.89
C LEU A 381 -24.23 17.75 -0.49
N LEU A 382 -24.04 18.72 0.41
CA LEU A 382 -24.54 18.64 1.80
C LEU A 382 -26.03 18.33 1.90
N PRO A 383 -26.94 18.97 1.14
CA PRO A 383 -28.38 18.68 1.29
C PRO A 383 -28.76 17.26 0.87
N ALA A 384 -28.07 16.69 -0.13
CA ALA A 384 -28.30 15.31 -0.55
C ALA A 384 -27.81 14.32 0.52
N ILE A 385 -26.71 14.65 1.20
CA ILE A 385 -26.16 13.88 2.32
C ILE A 385 -27.05 14.04 3.55
N GLU A 386 -27.43 15.26 3.92
CA GLU A 386 -28.37 15.56 5.02
C GLU A 386 -29.74 14.91 4.81
N PHE A 387 -30.21 14.81 3.56
CA PHE A 387 -31.42 14.05 3.23
C PHE A 387 -31.27 12.55 3.52
N LEU A 388 -30.10 11.96 3.25
CA LEU A 388 -29.83 10.60 3.68
C LEU A 388 -29.96 10.50 5.20
N VAL A 389 -29.48 11.49 5.97
CA VAL A 389 -29.35 11.38 7.43
C VAL A 389 -30.42 12.08 8.31
N ASN A 390 -31.49 12.61 7.70
CA ASN A 390 -32.74 13.08 8.30
C ASN A 390 -32.60 13.95 9.59
N ASP A 391 -32.15 15.20 9.41
CA ASP A 391 -32.24 16.32 10.39
C ASP A 391 -31.51 16.16 11.75
N ASP A 392 -30.69 15.11 11.96
CA ASP A 392 -29.80 15.03 13.13
C ASP A 392 -28.50 15.85 12.92
N PRO A 393 -27.88 16.42 13.97
CA PRO A 393 -26.73 17.30 13.82
C PRO A 393 -25.45 16.52 13.48
N PHE A 394 -25.18 16.33 12.19
CA PHE A 394 -23.88 15.88 11.69
C PHE A 394 -22.87 17.03 11.68
N SER A 395 -21.59 16.68 11.79
CA SER A 395 -20.53 17.49 11.20
C SER A 395 -20.12 16.77 9.92
N VAL A 396 -20.59 17.27 8.78
CA VAL A 396 -20.06 16.90 7.47
C VAL A 396 -18.74 17.65 7.25
#